data_AF-A0A7C1JPV6-F1
#
_entry.id   AF-A0A7C1JPV6-F1
#
_cell.length_a   1.000
_cell.length_b   1.000
_cell.length_c   1.000
_cell.angle_alpha   90.00
_cell.angle_beta   90.00
_cell.angle_gamma   90.00
#
_symmetry.space_group_name_H-M   'P 1'
#
loop_
_entity.id
_entity.type
_entity.pdbx_description
1 polymer ?
#
loop_
_entity_poly.entity_id
_entity_poly.type
_entity_poly.pdbx_seq_one_letter_code
_entity_poly.pdbx_strand_id
1 'polypeptide(L)'
;MARRHVVITGTGRAGTSFLVQFLTKLGLPTGFSPDQLHRQGQWNDIARAGLEHDIRADNAPYVVKSPWFCDYAEEVLRRDDIIIEHVFIPVRDLYQAAESRRFAQRQAVIRLPILQRIKHALRPMAFHGGLWHTNNPAEQESILAHELYKLVFALSDAMIPVTLMRFPRLARDPEYLYRKLCPILAGIDYAGFEEVFQQTVRPEWIHEFPASTDTSKTRKAA
;
A
#
# COMPACT_ATOMS: atom_id res chain seq x y z
N MET A 1 -14.73 25.31 -3.45
CA MET A 1 -13.49 25.19 -4.25
C MET A 1 -13.14 23.71 -4.34
N ALA A 2 -12.67 23.24 -5.49
CA ALA A 2 -12.25 21.84 -5.63
C ALA A 2 -10.98 21.58 -4.80
N ARG A 3 -10.93 20.43 -4.12
CA ARG A 3 -9.80 20.02 -3.26
C ARG A 3 -8.78 19.25 -4.11
N ARG A 4 -7.49 19.54 -3.92
CA ARG A 4 -6.39 18.94 -4.68
C ARG A 4 -5.72 17.85 -3.86
N HIS A 5 -5.44 16.72 -4.51
CA HIS A 5 -4.88 15.55 -3.86
C HIS A 5 -3.85 14.83 -4.73
N VAL A 6 -2.96 14.13 -4.05
CA VAL A 6 -2.09 13.10 -4.58
C VAL A 6 -2.50 11.78 -3.94
N VAL A 7 -2.65 10.73 -4.74
CA VAL A 7 -3.11 9.42 -4.25
C VAL A 7 -1.96 8.41 -4.26
N ILE A 8 -1.70 7.79 -3.12
CA ILE A 8 -0.85 6.61 -3.00
C ILE A 8 -1.76 5.39 -2.87
N THR A 9 -1.79 4.55 -3.89
CA THR A 9 -2.70 3.40 -3.98
C THR A 9 -2.00 2.17 -4.56
N GLY A 10 -2.73 1.09 -4.82
CA GLY A 10 -2.24 -0.19 -5.29
C GLY A 10 -2.69 -1.30 -4.36
N THR A 11 -2.15 -2.50 -4.56
CA THR A 11 -2.70 -3.72 -3.98
C THR A 11 -2.37 -3.96 -2.51
N GLY A 12 -1.88 -2.94 -1.80
CA GLY A 12 -1.34 -3.04 -0.45
C GLY A 12 -0.06 -3.89 -0.37
N ARG A 13 0.57 -3.94 0.82
CA ARG A 13 1.81 -4.71 1.10
C ARG A 13 3.02 -4.39 0.20
N ALA A 14 2.99 -3.24 -0.47
CA ALA A 14 4.02 -2.77 -1.39
C ALA A 14 4.70 -1.47 -0.90
N GLY A 15 4.77 -1.24 0.41
CA GLY A 15 5.48 -0.09 0.98
C GLY A 15 4.67 1.22 1.03
N THR A 16 3.36 1.18 0.81
CA THR A 16 2.49 2.37 0.90
C THR A 16 2.54 3.08 2.26
N SER A 17 2.62 2.33 3.37
CA SER A 17 2.75 2.93 4.71
C SER A 17 4.12 3.57 4.94
N PHE A 18 5.19 2.99 4.39
CA PHE A 18 6.52 3.60 4.41
C PHE A 18 6.50 4.95 3.69
N LEU A 19 5.86 5.02 2.52
CA LEU A 19 5.73 6.28 1.77
C LEU A 19 5.00 7.36 2.58
N VAL A 20 3.90 7.02 3.27
CA VAL A 20 3.21 8.02 4.11
C VAL A 20 4.12 8.51 5.22
N GLN A 21 4.74 7.60 5.99
CA GLN A 21 5.67 7.97 7.08
C GLN A 21 6.81 8.88 6.57
N PHE A 22 7.35 8.54 5.41
CA PHE A 22 8.44 9.27 4.79
C PHE A 22 8.00 10.67 4.33
N LEU A 23 6.88 10.76 3.61
CA LEU A 23 6.34 12.04 3.15
C LEU A 23 5.89 12.93 4.32
N THR A 24 5.36 12.35 5.41
CA THR A 24 5.06 13.08 6.65
C THR A 24 6.32 13.72 7.22
N LYS A 25 7.43 12.98 7.29
CA LYS A 25 8.70 13.48 7.82
C LYS A 25 9.39 14.49 6.90
N LEU A 26 9.14 14.40 5.59
CA LEU A 26 9.52 15.42 4.62
C LEU A 26 8.66 16.70 4.70
N GLY A 27 7.64 16.72 5.54
CA GLY A 27 6.76 17.88 5.74
C GLY A 27 5.60 17.98 4.74
N LEU A 28 5.34 16.95 3.93
CA LEU A 28 4.18 16.97 3.04
C LEU A 28 2.86 16.78 3.81
N PRO A 29 1.75 17.41 3.37
CA PRO A 29 0.47 17.32 4.05
C PRO A 29 -0.15 15.93 3.86
N THR A 30 0.12 15.04 4.82
CA THR A 30 -0.33 13.63 4.84
C THR A 30 -1.45 13.39 5.84
N GLY A 31 -1.86 14.42 6.60
CA GLY A 31 -2.86 14.29 7.67
C GLY A 31 -2.30 13.80 9.01
N PHE A 32 -0.99 13.54 9.08
CA PHE A 32 -0.29 13.06 10.27
C PHE A 32 0.85 14.00 10.66
N SER A 33 1.15 14.08 11.95
CA SER A 33 2.44 14.55 12.46
C SER A 33 3.39 13.38 12.73
N PRO A 34 4.72 13.59 12.79
CA PRO A 34 5.67 12.54 13.14
C PRO A 34 5.31 11.76 14.41
N ASP A 35 4.80 12.45 15.44
CA ASP A 35 4.39 11.85 16.72
C ASP A 35 3.11 10.99 16.63
N GLN A 36 2.33 11.16 15.56
CA GLN A 36 1.07 10.42 15.35
C GLN A 36 1.27 9.12 14.57
N LEU A 37 2.40 8.94 13.87
CA LEU A 37 2.64 7.83 12.93
C LEU A 37 2.57 6.43 13.58
N HIS A 38 2.78 6.34 14.89
CA HIS A 38 2.78 5.08 15.64
C HIS A 38 1.68 5.02 16.72
N ARG A 39 0.71 5.94 16.69
CA ARG A 39 -0.38 5.97 17.68
C ARG A 39 -1.33 4.79 17.47
N GLN A 40 -1.77 4.18 18.58
CA GLN A 40 -2.79 3.14 18.56
C GLN A 40 -4.05 3.61 17.83
N GLY A 41 -4.59 2.75 16.95
CA GLY A 41 -5.74 3.05 16.10
C GLY A 41 -5.36 3.64 14.73
N GLN A 42 -4.20 4.28 14.60
CA GLN A 42 -3.66 4.74 13.30
C GLN A 42 -2.68 3.75 12.69
N TRP A 43 -2.00 2.99 13.57
CA TRP A 43 -1.00 2.01 13.20
C TRP A 43 -1.35 0.63 13.78
N ASN A 44 -1.17 -0.40 12.96
CA ASN A 44 -1.31 -1.79 13.36
C ASN A 44 0.07 -2.47 13.33
N ASP A 45 0.61 -2.82 14.51
CA ASP A 45 1.95 -3.41 14.64
C ASP A 45 2.08 -4.80 14.02
N ILE A 46 1.00 -5.58 13.98
CA ILE A 46 0.99 -6.93 13.38
C ILE A 46 1.14 -6.80 11.88
N ALA A 47 0.29 -5.96 11.29
CA ALA A 47 0.26 -5.74 9.86
C ALA A 47 1.44 -4.86 9.43
N ARG A 48 1.99 -4.01 10.30
CA ARG A 48 2.88 -2.89 9.94
C ARG A 48 2.22 -2.02 8.86
N ALA A 49 0.94 -1.71 9.09
CA ALA A 49 0.06 -1.01 8.16
C ALA A 49 -0.85 -0.04 8.93
N GLY A 50 -1.61 0.78 8.21
CA GLY A 50 -2.29 1.95 8.78
C GLY A 50 -1.98 3.22 7.99
N LEU A 51 -2.45 4.37 8.47
CA LEU A 51 -2.28 5.70 7.84
C LEU A 51 -3.08 5.88 6.54
N GLU A 52 -4.24 5.23 6.45
CA GLU A 52 -5.18 5.42 5.34
C GLU A 52 -6.10 6.62 5.57
N HIS A 53 -6.43 7.33 4.48
CA HIS A 53 -7.48 8.34 4.45
C HIS A 53 -8.45 8.04 3.31
N ASP A 54 -9.72 8.42 3.49
CA ASP A 54 -10.70 8.44 2.39
C ASP A 54 -10.61 9.80 1.69
N ILE A 55 -10.27 9.82 0.40
CA ILE A 55 -10.18 11.06 -0.40
C ILE A 55 -11.52 11.82 -0.47
N ARG A 56 -12.64 11.10 -0.32
CA ARG A 56 -14.00 11.66 -0.36
C ARG A 56 -14.35 12.43 0.92
N ALA A 57 -13.59 12.25 2.01
CA ALA A 57 -13.82 12.99 3.23
C ALA A 57 -13.44 14.48 3.06
N ASP A 58 -14.24 15.38 3.62
CA ASP A 58 -14.04 16.83 3.50
C ASP A 58 -12.69 17.30 4.05
N ASN A 59 -12.16 16.58 5.04
CA ASN A 59 -10.88 16.85 5.69
C ASN A 59 -9.72 15.97 5.17
N ALA A 60 -9.86 15.34 4.00
CA ALA A 60 -8.79 14.53 3.43
C ALA A 60 -7.53 15.40 3.19
N PRO A 61 -6.33 14.91 3.57
CA PRO A 61 -5.09 15.65 3.38
C PRO A 61 -4.68 15.68 1.90
N TYR A 62 -3.67 16.50 1.56
CA TYR A 62 -3.14 16.56 0.19
C TYR A 62 -2.63 15.20 -0.29
N VAL A 63 -1.79 14.52 0.50
CA VAL A 63 -1.32 13.16 0.20
C VAL A 63 -2.23 12.14 0.86
N VAL A 64 -3.03 11.44 0.07
CA VAL A 64 -3.97 10.41 0.51
C VAL A 64 -3.41 9.02 0.22
N LYS A 65 -3.25 8.19 1.26
CA LYS A 65 -3.04 6.76 1.07
C LYS A 65 -4.39 6.04 1.09
N SER A 66 -4.70 5.35 0.00
CA SER A 66 -5.89 4.50 -0.10
C SER A 66 -5.60 3.23 -0.89
N PRO A 67 -5.34 2.09 -0.22
CA PRO A 67 -5.22 0.79 -0.89
C PRO A 67 -6.51 0.34 -1.57
N TRP A 68 -7.67 0.84 -1.13
CA TRP A 68 -8.99 0.49 -1.65
C TRP A 68 -9.47 1.43 -2.75
N PHE A 69 -8.64 2.36 -3.20
CA PHE A 69 -9.03 3.31 -4.25
C PHE A 69 -9.49 2.59 -5.52
N CYS A 70 -8.97 1.40 -5.85
CA CYS A 70 -9.45 0.58 -6.95
C CYS A 70 -10.95 0.24 -6.86
N ASP A 71 -11.53 0.21 -5.66
CA ASP A 71 -12.94 -0.10 -5.44
C ASP A 71 -13.88 1.06 -5.77
N TYR A 72 -13.38 2.29 -5.74
CA TYR A 72 -14.19 3.51 -5.91
C TYR A 72 -13.53 4.57 -6.81
N ALA A 73 -12.48 4.22 -7.55
CA ALA A 73 -11.74 5.14 -8.40
C ALA A 73 -12.68 5.83 -9.40
N GLU A 74 -13.52 5.07 -10.09
CA GLU A 74 -14.48 5.61 -11.05
C GLU A 74 -15.47 6.61 -10.44
N GLU A 75 -15.90 6.39 -9.19
CA GLU A 75 -16.75 7.34 -8.47
C GLU A 75 -16.02 8.67 -8.29
N VAL A 76 -14.78 8.63 -7.80
CA VAL A 76 -13.96 9.81 -7.54
C VAL A 76 -13.57 10.53 -8.82
N LEU A 77 -13.27 9.80 -9.89
CA LEU A 77 -12.89 10.39 -11.19
C LEU A 77 -14.04 11.16 -11.85
N ARG A 78 -15.30 10.89 -11.48
CA ARG A 78 -16.49 11.62 -11.98
C ARG A 78 -16.86 12.84 -11.12
N ARG A 79 -16.09 13.12 -10.05
CA ARG A 79 -16.38 14.22 -9.13
C ARG A 79 -15.63 15.48 -9.50
N ASP A 80 -16.36 16.58 -9.63
CA ASP A 80 -15.76 17.90 -9.93
C ASP A 80 -15.18 18.60 -8.68
N ASP A 81 -15.52 18.13 -7.47
CA ASP A 81 -15.05 18.70 -6.21
C ASP A 81 -13.69 18.12 -5.75
N ILE A 82 -13.16 17.10 -6.43
CA ILE A 82 -11.90 16.42 -6.13
C ILE A 82 -11.01 16.41 -7.36
N ILE A 83 -9.84 17.06 -7.26
CA ILE A 83 -8.82 17.06 -8.31
C ILE A 83 -7.67 16.17 -7.86
N ILE A 84 -7.41 15.11 -8.62
CA ILE A 84 -6.23 14.26 -8.41
C ILE A 84 -5.11 14.77 -9.32
N GLU A 85 -4.03 15.25 -8.72
CA GLU A 85 -2.89 15.80 -9.44
C GLU A 85 -1.87 14.73 -9.84
N HIS A 86 -1.77 13.66 -9.05
CA HIS A 86 -0.85 12.55 -9.31
C HIS A 86 -1.33 11.27 -8.62
N VAL A 87 -1.15 10.12 -9.27
CA VAL A 87 -1.34 8.79 -8.67
C VAL A 87 -0.02 8.03 -8.61
N PHE A 88 0.37 7.65 -7.40
CA PHE A 88 1.49 6.78 -7.13
C PHE A 88 1.00 5.36 -6.87
N ILE A 89 1.51 4.40 -7.64
CA ILE A 89 1.15 2.98 -7.51
C ILE A 89 2.42 2.19 -7.17
N PRO A 90 2.68 1.90 -5.88
CA PRO A 90 3.68 0.91 -5.52
C PRO A 90 3.26 -0.49 -6.00
N VAL A 91 4.13 -1.10 -6.79
CA VAL A 91 3.94 -2.45 -7.35
C VAL A 91 4.99 -3.38 -6.73
N ARG A 92 4.51 -4.50 -6.22
CA ARG A 92 5.33 -5.59 -5.68
C ARG A 92 5.08 -6.84 -6.53
N ASP A 93 6.08 -7.73 -6.58
CA ASP A 93 5.86 -9.08 -7.11
C ASP A 93 4.59 -9.71 -6.50
N LEU A 94 3.76 -10.29 -7.36
CA LEU A 94 2.41 -10.71 -7.00
C LEU A 94 2.40 -11.77 -5.90
N TYR A 95 3.27 -12.78 -6.05
CA TYR A 95 3.44 -13.84 -5.08
C TYR A 95 3.97 -13.27 -3.75
N GLN A 96 4.96 -12.38 -3.79
CA GLN A 96 5.48 -11.71 -2.60
C GLN A 96 4.42 -10.89 -1.86
N ALA A 97 3.53 -10.20 -2.59
CA ALA A 97 2.43 -9.44 -2.01
C ALA A 97 1.38 -10.38 -1.37
N ALA A 98 1.01 -11.46 -2.06
CA ALA A 98 0.08 -12.46 -1.55
C ALA A 98 0.61 -13.18 -0.31
N GLU A 99 1.86 -13.63 -0.32
CA GLU A 99 2.48 -14.22 0.86
C GLU A 99 2.59 -13.25 2.03
N SER A 100 2.83 -11.95 1.76
CA SER A 100 2.80 -10.95 2.82
C SER A 100 1.42 -10.85 3.49
N ARG A 101 0.34 -10.95 2.71
CA ARG A 101 -1.05 -10.97 3.23
C ARG A 101 -1.35 -12.26 3.99
N ARG A 102 -0.97 -13.41 3.44
CA ARG A 102 -1.12 -14.72 4.11
C ARG A 102 -0.36 -14.75 5.44
N PHE A 103 0.86 -14.21 5.46
CA PHE A 103 1.65 -14.08 6.67
C PHE A 103 0.98 -13.18 7.71
N ALA A 104 0.51 -11.99 7.31
CA ALA A 104 -0.20 -11.08 8.21
C ALA A 104 -1.49 -11.71 8.78
N GLN A 105 -2.25 -12.43 7.94
CA GLN A 105 -3.42 -13.21 8.36
C GLN A 105 -3.04 -14.24 9.43
N ARG A 106 -2.02 -15.07 9.17
CA ARG A 106 -1.54 -16.10 10.10
C ARG A 106 -1.11 -15.48 11.44
N GLN A 107 -0.35 -14.41 11.41
CA GLN A 107 0.12 -13.70 12.62
C GLN A 107 -1.05 -13.14 13.43
N ALA A 108 -2.04 -12.54 12.77
CA ALA A 108 -3.22 -12.02 13.44
C ALA A 108 -4.04 -13.13 14.11
N VAL A 109 -4.23 -14.27 13.43
CA VAL A 109 -4.97 -15.42 13.97
C VAL A 109 -4.26 -16.06 15.16
N ILE A 110 -2.92 -16.17 15.13
CA ILE A 110 -2.13 -16.75 16.24
C ILE A 110 -2.30 -15.94 17.53
N ARG A 111 -2.48 -14.62 17.43
CA ARG A 111 -2.64 -13.72 18.58
C ARG A 111 -4.07 -13.66 19.14
N LEU A 112 -5.03 -14.33 18.50
CA LEU A 112 -6.40 -14.37 19.01
C LEU A 112 -6.52 -15.29 20.24
N PRO A 113 -7.40 -14.95 21.20
CA PRO A 113 -7.83 -15.89 22.24
C PRO A 113 -8.37 -17.19 21.65
N ILE A 114 -8.20 -18.31 22.37
CA ILE A 114 -8.59 -19.67 21.89
C ILE A 114 -10.02 -19.71 21.37
N LEU A 115 -10.99 -19.14 22.11
CA LEU A 115 -12.39 -19.08 21.70
C LEU A 115 -12.59 -18.33 20.37
N GLN A 116 -11.85 -17.24 20.17
CA GLN A 116 -11.91 -16.46 18.92
C GLN A 116 -11.22 -17.18 17.76
N ARG A 117 -10.20 -18.01 18.01
CA ARG A 117 -9.58 -18.87 17.00
C ARG A 117 -10.56 -19.93 16.50
N ILE A 118 -11.30 -20.58 17.41
CA ILE A 118 -12.35 -21.54 17.05
C ILE A 118 -13.43 -20.84 16.21
N LYS A 119 -13.87 -19.65 16.64
CA LYS A 119 -14.82 -18.83 15.88
C LYS A 119 -14.30 -18.47 14.49
N HIS A 120 -13.01 -18.13 14.37
CA HIS A 120 -12.36 -17.84 13.08
C HIS A 120 -12.39 -19.05 12.14
N ALA A 121 -12.17 -20.25 12.67
CA ALA A 121 -12.19 -21.48 11.88
C ALA A 121 -13.60 -21.78 11.32
N LEU A 122 -14.65 -21.44 12.07
CA LEU A 122 -16.04 -21.58 11.62
C LEU A 122 -16.48 -20.44 10.69
N ARG A 123 -16.04 -19.21 10.98
CA ARG A 123 -16.36 -18.01 10.21
C ARG A 123 -15.10 -17.13 10.09
N PRO A 124 -14.44 -17.16 8.92
CA PRO A 124 -13.25 -16.34 8.69
C PRO A 124 -13.49 -14.87 9.02
N MET A 125 -12.56 -14.31 9.77
CA MET A 125 -12.51 -12.89 10.14
C MET A 125 -11.49 -12.18 9.25
N ALA A 126 -11.82 -10.96 8.83
CA ALA A 126 -10.91 -10.09 8.12
C ALA A 126 -9.91 -9.44 9.10
N PHE A 127 -8.65 -9.34 8.70
CA PHE A 127 -7.62 -8.61 9.46
C PHE A 127 -6.97 -7.54 8.61
N HIS A 128 -6.56 -6.45 9.27
CA HIS A 128 -5.79 -5.40 8.63
C HIS A 128 -4.51 -5.97 8.03
N GLY A 129 -4.29 -5.70 6.74
CA GLY A 129 -3.15 -6.24 5.99
C GLY A 129 -3.18 -7.74 5.70
N GLY A 130 -4.23 -8.46 6.12
CA GLY A 130 -4.45 -9.88 5.84
C GLY A 130 -4.96 -10.13 4.42
N LEU A 131 -5.72 -11.22 4.25
CA LEU A 131 -6.36 -11.53 2.96
C LEU A 131 -7.29 -10.39 2.53
N TRP A 132 -7.41 -10.17 1.22
CA TRP A 132 -8.21 -9.09 0.66
C TRP A 132 -9.16 -9.65 -0.38
N HIS A 133 -10.44 -9.28 -0.27
CA HIS A 133 -11.56 -9.71 -1.12
C HIS A 133 -11.75 -11.24 -1.27
N THR A 134 -11.11 -12.05 -0.40
CA THR A 134 -11.33 -13.49 -0.29
C THR A 134 -11.03 -14.02 1.11
N ASN A 135 -11.61 -15.17 1.42
CA ASN A 135 -11.25 -16.00 2.58
C ASN A 135 -10.37 -17.19 2.19
N ASN A 136 -10.14 -17.42 0.89
CA ASN A 136 -9.30 -18.49 0.36
C ASN A 136 -7.88 -17.95 0.09
N PRO A 137 -6.86 -18.36 0.87
CA PRO A 137 -5.48 -17.92 0.66
C PRO A 137 -4.94 -18.18 -0.76
N ALA A 138 -5.40 -19.23 -1.44
CA ALA A 138 -4.92 -19.61 -2.77
C ALA A 138 -5.31 -18.58 -3.85
N GLU A 139 -6.44 -17.91 -3.70
CA GLU A 139 -6.96 -16.91 -4.65
C GLU A 139 -6.30 -15.53 -4.51
N GLN A 140 -5.50 -15.33 -3.47
CA GLN A 140 -5.00 -14.00 -3.15
C GLN A 140 -4.18 -13.38 -4.28
N GLU A 141 -3.43 -14.18 -5.05
CA GLU A 141 -2.67 -13.71 -6.21
C GLU A 141 -3.59 -13.22 -7.33
N SER A 142 -4.57 -14.02 -7.74
CA SER A 142 -5.53 -13.64 -8.78
C SER A 142 -6.34 -12.41 -8.40
N ILE A 143 -6.69 -12.27 -7.12
CA ILE A 143 -7.42 -11.10 -6.63
C ILE A 143 -6.56 -9.85 -6.67
N LEU A 144 -5.31 -9.92 -6.21
CA LEU A 144 -4.42 -8.76 -6.29
C LEU A 144 -4.18 -8.34 -7.74
N ALA A 145 -4.03 -9.30 -8.66
CA ALA A 145 -3.91 -9.01 -10.09
C ALA A 145 -5.19 -8.35 -10.64
N HIS A 146 -6.36 -8.86 -10.27
CA HIS A 146 -7.65 -8.29 -10.65
C HIS A 146 -7.81 -6.84 -10.15
N GLU A 147 -7.52 -6.57 -8.88
CA GLU A 147 -7.62 -5.23 -8.31
C GLU A 147 -6.63 -4.25 -8.93
N LEU A 148 -5.40 -4.70 -9.24
CA LEU A 148 -4.43 -3.86 -9.95
C LEU A 148 -4.93 -3.53 -11.37
N TYR A 149 -5.46 -4.52 -12.08
CA TYR A 149 -6.01 -4.31 -13.42
C TYR A 149 -7.18 -3.33 -13.38
N LYS A 150 -8.14 -3.54 -12.48
CA LYS A 150 -9.29 -2.66 -12.25
C LYS A 150 -8.85 -1.20 -12.01
N LEU A 151 -7.85 -1.00 -11.16
CA LEU A 151 -7.28 0.32 -10.90
C LEU A 151 -6.68 0.97 -12.15
N VAL A 152 -5.81 0.23 -12.86
CA VAL A 152 -5.14 0.74 -14.06
C VAL A 152 -6.16 1.06 -15.15
N PHE A 153 -7.19 0.21 -15.31
CA PHE A 153 -8.27 0.41 -16.25
C PHE A 153 -9.10 1.66 -15.92
N ALA A 154 -9.46 1.88 -14.64
CA ALA A 154 -10.16 3.09 -14.23
C ALA A 154 -9.34 4.36 -14.50
N LEU A 155 -8.01 4.28 -14.32
CA LEU A 155 -7.10 5.41 -14.55
C LEU A 155 -6.72 5.60 -16.03
N SER A 156 -6.95 4.62 -16.92
CA SER A 156 -6.45 4.72 -18.30
C SER A 156 -7.18 5.76 -19.15
N ASP A 157 -8.42 6.09 -18.77
CA ASP A 157 -9.20 7.17 -19.39
C ASP A 157 -9.01 8.51 -18.66
N ALA A 158 -8.35 8.50 -17.51
CA ALA A 158 -8.13 9.71 -16.73
C ALA A 158 -6.89 10.47 -17.22
N MET A 159 -7.02 11.78 -17.40
CA MET A 159 -5.91 12.68 -17.71
C MET A 159 -5.07 13.01 -16.46
N ILE A 160 -4.73 11.98 -15.66
CA ILE A 160 -4.00 12.11 -14.41
C ILE A 160 -2.63 11.43 -14.55
N PRO A 161 -1.53 12.11 -14.21
CA PRO A 161 -0.21 11.49 -14.16
C PRO A 161 -0.16 10.27 -13.22
N VAL A 162 0.32 9.14 -13.74
CA VAL A 162 0.50 7.89 -12.97
C VAL A 162 1.97 7.49 -12.90
N THR A 163 2.49 7.28 -11.69
CA THR A 163 3.85 6.79 -11.46
C THR A 163 3.84 5.42 -10.79
N LEU A 164 4.30 4.39 -11.53
CA LEU A 164 4.56 3.07 -10.96
C LEU A 164 5.90 3.06 -10.20
N MET A 165 5.90 2.50 -8.99
CA MET A 165 7.08 2.40 -8.11
C MET A 165 7.32 0.96 -7.67
N ARG A 166 8.50 0.41 -7.95
CA ARG A 166 8.81 -0.99 -7.63
C ARG A 166 9.17 -1.15 -6.16
N PHE A 167 8.48 -2.04 -5.46
CA PHE A 167 8.86 -2.52 -4.14
C PHE A 167 9.65 -3.84 -4.25
N PRO A 168 10.72 -4.08 -3.45
CA PRO A 168 11.23 -3.26 -2.36
C PRO A 168 12.20 -2.15 -2.77
N ARG A 169 12.45 -1.93 -4.07
CA ARG A 169 13.42 -0.92 -4.56
C ARG A 169 13.13 0.48 -3.99
N LEU A 170 11.87 0.89 -3.95
CA LEU A 170 11.46 2.18 -3.37
C LEU A 170 11.87 2.38 -1.89
N ALA A 171 12.15 1.30 -1.16
CA ALA A 171 12.59 1.33 0.24
C ALA A 171 14.08 0.96 0.39
N ARG A 172 14.82 0.78 -0.71
CA ARG A 172 16.24 0.39 -0.71
C ARG A 172 17.13 1.34 -1.50
N ASP A 173 16.54 2.07 -2.44
CA ASP A 173 17.23 2.92 -3.40
C ASP A 173 16.66 4.34 -3.28
N PRO A 174 17.28 5.22 -2.45
CA PRO A 174 16.79 6.57 -2.22
C PRO A 174 16.80 7.41 -3.49
N GLU A 175 17.79 7.24 -4.37
CA GLU A 175 17.86 7.94 -5.66
C GLU A 175 16.68 7.56 -6.56
N TYR A 176 16.35 6.26 -6.64
CA TYR A 176 15.17 5.80 -7.36
C TYR A 176 13.89 6.41 -6.79
N LEU A 177 13.73 6.43 -5.47
CA LEU A 177 12.54 6.99 -4.85
C LEU A 177 12.46 8.50 -5.08
N TYR A 178 13.57 9.23 -4.95
CA TYR A 178 13.64 10.67 -5.20
C TYR A 178 13.17 11.03 -6.61
N ARG A 179 13.72 10.34 -7.62
CA ARG A 179 13.32 10.54 -9.02
C ARG A 179 11.83 10.25 -9.25
N LYS A 180 11.28 9.25 -8.56
CA LYS A 180 9.86 8.87 -8.66
C LYS A 180 8.94 9.88 -7.98
N LEU A 181 9.34 10.42 -6.83
CA LEU A 181 8.56 11.38 -6.05
C LEU A 181 8.73 12.83 -6.50
N CYS A 182 9.73 13.12 -7.34
CA CYS A 182 10.03 14.46 -7.86
C CYS A 182 8.79 15.32 -8.22
N PRO A 183 7.72 14.80 -8.84
CA PRO A 183 6.52 15.60 -9.14
C PRO A 183 5.87 16.30 -7.94
N ILE A 184 6.10 15.80 -6.71
CA ILE A 184 5.46 16.31 -5.48
C ILE A 184 6.44 16.82 -4.43
N LEU A 185 7.75 16.79 -4.69
CA LEU A 185 8.77 17.14 -3.69
C LEU A 185 8.91 18.65 -3.45
N ALA A 186 8.20 19.51 -4.19
CA ALA A 186 8.10 20.95 -3.94
C ALA A 186 9.45 21.67 -3.69
N GLY A 187 10.51 21.23 -4.37
CA GLY A 187 11.85 21.82 -4.26
C GLY A 187 12.74 21.25 -3.15
N ILE A 188 12.33 20.19 -2.44
CA ILE A 188 13.21 19.42 -1.55
C ILE A 188 14.37 18.86 -2.37
N ASP A 189 15.60 19.17 -1.95
CA ASP A 189 16.81 18.67 -2.61
C ASP A 189 17.10 17.21 -2.23
N TYR A 190 18.02 16.59 -2.98
CA TYR A 190 18.36 15.19 -2.75
C TYR A 190 19.01 14.97 -1.38
N ALA A 191 19.79 15.93 -0.88
CA ALA A 191 20.50 15.80 0.39
C ALA A 191 19.53 15.72 1.58
N GLY A 192 18.58 16.66 1.68
CA GLY A 192 17.56 16.62 2.72
C GLY A 192 16.61 15.44 2.56
N PHE A 193 16.31 15.05 1.32
CA PHE A 193 15.53 13.85 1.04
C PHE A 193 16.22 12.58 1.55
N GLU A 194 17.50 12.41 1.25
CA GLU A 194 18.28 11.23 1.62
C GLU A 194 18.42 11.11 3.14
N GLU A 195 18.65 12.22 3.83
CA GLU A 195 18.70 12.25 5.30
C GLU A 195 17.41 11.69 5.91
N VAL A 196 16.25 12.23 5.50
CA VAL A 196 14.94 11.79 6.00
C VAL A 196 14.65 10.33 5.60
N PHE A 197 15.13 9.90 4.43
CA PHE A 197 14.97 8.53 3.96
C PHE A 197 15.67 7.55 4.91
N GLN A 198 16.94 7.82 5.24
CA GLN A 198 17.72 6.97 6.15
C GLN A 198 17.11 6.90 7.55
N GLN A 199 16.53 8.00 8.04
CA GLN A 199 15.84 8.02 9.34
C GLN A 199 14.50 7.25 9.33
N THR A 200 13.89 7.10 8.16
CA THR A 200 12.53 6.53 8.02
C THR A 200 12.54 5.06 7.66
N VAL A 201 13.46 4.63 6.81
CA VAL A 201 13.52 3.24 6.37
C VAL A 201 13.69 2.29 7.57
N ARG A 202 13.02 1.14 7.49
CA ARG A 202 13.09 0.04 8.46
C ARG A 202 13.32 -1.24 7.67
N PRO A 203 14.57 -1.57 7.29
CA PRO A 203 14.89 -2.73 6.45
C PRO A 203 14.32 -4.05 7.02
N GLU A 204 14.27 -4.18 8.34
CA GLU A 204 13.70 -5.31 9.08
C GLU A 204 12.18 -5.46 8.92
N TRP A 205 11.50 -4.48 8.31
CA TRP A 205 10.09 -4.55 7.93
C TRP A 205 9.86 -5.06 6.51
N ILE A 206 10.93 -5.18 5.71
CA ILE A 206 10.87 -5.69 4.34
C ILE A 206 11.01 -7.21 4.38
N HIS A 207 9.88 -7.91 4.27
CA HIS A 207 9.89 -9.37 4.13
C HIS A 207 10.11 -9.78 2.69
N GLU A 208 10.98 -10.75 2.45
CA GLU A 208 11.06 -11.51 1.20
C GLU A 208 10.72 -12.96 1.51
N PHE A 209 9.78 -13.51 0.75
CA PHE A 209 9.33 -14.89 0.89
C PHE A 209 10.07 -15.75 -0.15
N PRO A 210 10.41 -17.02 0.14
CA PRO A 210 10.96 -17.91 -0.87
C PRO A 210 9.99 -18.01 -2.05
N ALA A 211 10.51 -17.92 -3.28
CA ALA A 211 9.68 -18.07 -4.49
C ALA A 211 8.83 -19.34 -4.41
N SER A 212 7.63 -19.32 -5.00
CA SER A 212 6.81 -20.52 -5.08
C SER A 212 7.65 -21.64 -5.70
N THR A 213 7.76 -22.76 -4.99
CA THR A 213 8.27 -24.01 -5.56
C THR A 213 7.22 -24.51 -6.54
N ASP A 214 7.14 -23.86 -7.70
CA ASP A 214 6.25 -24.26 -8.75
C ASP A 214 6.72 -25.62 -9.30
N THR A 215 6.10 -26.67 -8.78
CA THR A 215 6.28 -28.06 -9.22
C THR A 215 5.75 -28.29 -10.62
N SER A 216 5.18 -27.27 -11.29
CA SER A 216 4.78 -27.34 -12.70
C SER A 216 5.98 -27.44 -13.67
N LYS A 217 7.20 -27.09 -13.24
CA LYS A 217 8.40 -27.18 -14.09
C LYS A 217 9.06 -28.57 -14.18
N THR A 218 8.59 -29.57 -13.42
CA THR A 218 9.20 -30.92 -13.40
C THR A 218 8.44 -31.97 -14.22
N ARG A 219 7.41 -31.60 -15.00
CA ARG A 219 6.64 -32.54 -15.87
C ARG A 219 6.93 -32.43 -17.38
N LYS A 220 8.12 -31.96 -17.77
CA LYS A 220 8.63 -32.08 -19.15
C LYS A 220 10.05 -32.64 -19.16
N ALA A 221 10.21 -33.86 -18.67
CA ALA A 221 11.33 -34.75 -18.98
C ALA A 221 11.04 -36.13 -18.37
N ALA A 222 10.10 -36.87 -18.97
CA ALA A 222 9.99 -38.33 -18.88
C ALA A 222 9.16 -38.81 -20.08
#